data_AF-R5HYK6-F1
#
_entry.id   AF-R5HYK6-F1
#
_cell.length_a   1.000
_cell.length_b   1.000
_cell.length_c   1.000
_cell.angle_alpha   90.00
_cell.angle_beta   90.00
_cell.angle_gamma   90.00
#
_symmetry.space_group_name_H-M   'P 1'
#
loop_
_entity.id
_entity.type
_entity.pdbx_description
1 polymer ?
#
loop_
_entity_poly.entity_id
_entity_poly.type
_entity_poly.pdbx_seq_one_letter_code
_entity_poly.pdbx_strand_id
1 'polypeptide(L)'
;MRHLSSILFWGAALLLPLVLPVSCTEKPDGGEEQENELILADTALTLPAEGGKFSMGFTLAFPVEGGAANAECGADWIDGLSVSDTAVSFVVSAYGERDPRSSEVLVRYMYGGTMLTAEFVVEQSGLGYDVRMDAVDYQGLYTISSSEDTLYAELYFSDAVLSSPGSTTLWIKVPLENSEASSRGLAEGEYSLGADGSFGTLTDALYFTTNETSDDFASLTVLTEGSIKVTAAEDGGYRYEAYFTGEDSLVYYVGCNAYGGLEDLEAVSTLERDIAADLSDHEICQATFYGKMSRAWGWSIYVAPPVGFGDIFDITLYSEETTVDKGIPDGEYVCSTSREAGTFYTGTRTSTFVTGSWFTHYVRYGYCDTPIVGGTITVTNNSDGTLTLKFDFVDDSRYPHRITGEWTGRPEYWEDVITG
;
A
#
# COMPACT_ATOMS: atom_id res chain seq x y z
N MET A 1 28.23 -90.85 25.04
CA MET A 1 27.17 -90.81 26.07
C MET A 1 25.85 -90.88 25.29
N ARG A 2 25.24 -92.06 25.07
CA ARG A 2 24.32 -92.80 25.97
C ARG A 2 23.19 -91.88 26.46
N HIS A 3 21.89 -92.13 26.35
CA HIS A 3 20.99 -93.19 25.84
C HIS A 3 19.60 -92.50 25.74
N LEU A 4 18.77 -92.72 24.71
CA LEU A 4 17.57 -93.58 24.72
C LEU A 4 16.88 -93.76 26.09
N SER A 5 15.58 -93.46 26.19
CA SER A 5 14.56 -94.40 26.69
C SER A 5 13.14 -93.82 26.62
N SER A 6 12.32 -94.53 25.86
CA SER A 6 10.86 -94.54 25.77
C SER A 6 10.22 -95.15 27.03
N ILE A 7 9.00 -94.71 27.38
CA ILE A 7 8.05 -95.51 28.17
C ILE A 7 6.66 -95.40 27.55
N LEU A 8 6.18 -96.53 27.02
CA LEU A 8 4.76 -96.83 26.78
C LEU A 8 4.09 -97.20 28.12
N PHE A 9 2.80 -96.86 28.28
CA PHE A 9 1.87 -97.71 29.03
C PHE A 9 0.50 -97.73 28.37
N TRP A 10 -0.04 -98.94 28.26
CA TRP A 10 -1.31 -99.33 27.66
C TRP A 10 -2.51 -99.15 28.61
N GLY A 11 -3.65 -98.70 28.05
CA GLY A 11 -4.94 -99.41 28.05
C GLY A 11 -5.77 -99.55 29.33
N ALA A 12 -7.00 -99.01 29.31
CA ALA A 12 -8.22 -99.71 29.75
C ALA A 12 -9.47 -99.02 29.18
N ALA A 13 -10.44 -99.86 28.77
CA ALA A 13 -11.67 -99.53 28.05
C ALA A 13 -12.90 -99.48 28.99
N LEU A 14 -14.09 -99.32 28.36
CA LEU A 14 -15.49 -99.27 28.86
C LEU A 14 -15.99 -97.84 29.14
N LEU A 15 -17.16 -97.36 28.66
CA LEU A 15 -18.42 -98.01 28.28
C LEU A 15 -19.21 -97.09 27.33
N LEU A 16 -19.83 -97.65 26.27
CA LEU A 16 -20.85 -97.04 25.42
C LEU A 16 -22.25 -97.14 26.09
N PRO A 17 -23.19 -96.23 25.81
CA PRO A 17 -24.24 -96.62 24.86
C PRO A 17 -24.71 -95.53 23.88
N LEU A 18 -24.77 -95.97 22.61
CA LEU A 18 -25.75 -95.69 21.55
C LEU A 18 -26.81 -94.58 21.74
N VAL A 19 -26.80 -93.58 20.86
CA VAL A 19 -28.01 -92.94 20.27
C VAL A 19 -27.74 -92.69 18.77
N LEU A 20 -28.70 -93.04 17.92
CA LEU A 20 -28.68 -93.01 16.44
C LEU A 20 -28.92 -91.59 15.85
N PRO A 21 -28.72 -91.37 14.52
CA PRO A 21 -28.19 -90.12 13.95
C PRO A 21 -29.26 -89.13 13.50
N VAL A 22 -28.89 -87.84 13.43
CA VAL A 22 -29.54 -86.84 12.57
C VAL A 22 -28.45 -86.16 11.75
N SER A 23 -28.57 -86.32 10.43
CA SER A 23 -27.83 -85.64 9.40
C SER A 23 -28.23 -84.17 9.35
N CYS A 24 -27.27 -83.27 9.56
CA CYS A 24 -27.29 -81.93 8.96
C CYS A 24 -25.88 -81.67 8.42
N THR A 25 -25.76 -81.73 7.10
CA THR A 25 -24.67 -81.14 6.33
C THR A 25 -24.47 -79.68 6.78
N GLU A 26 -23.32 -79.36 7.34
CA GLU A 26 -22.88 -77.97 7.51
C GLU A 26 -22.81 -77.31 6.14
N LYS A 27 -23.59 -76.24 5.99
CA LYS A 27 -23.39 -75.21 4.97
C LYS A 27 -22.04 -74.54 5.28
N PRO A 28 -21.17 -74.28 4.29
CA PRO A 28 -20.07 -73.37 4.52
C PRO A 28 -20.64 -71.96 4.74
N ASP A 29 -20.34 -71.43 5.91
CA ASP A 29 -20.69 -70.09 6.38
C ASP A 29 -19.63 -69.08 5.93
N GLY A 30 -20.09 -67.87 5.57
CA GLY A 30 -19.28 -66.65 5.46
C GLY A 30 -18.29 -66.51 4.30
N GLY A 31 -18.77 -66.19 3.10
CA GLY A 31 -17.98 -65.35 2.19
C GLY A 31 -18.08 -63.90 2.68
N GLU A 32 -16.96 -63.23 2.91
CA GLU A 32 -16.93 -61.78 3.19
C GLU A 32 -17.72 -61.06 2.08
N GLU A 33 -18.72 -60.26 2.46
CA GLU A 33 -19.41 -59.35 1.53
C GLU A 33 -18.34 -58.38 1.02
N GLN A 34 -17.96 -58.51 -0.25
CA GLN A 34 -17.08 -57.57 -0.91
C GLN A 34 -17.84 -56.26 -1.10
N GLU A 35 -17.48 -55.22 -0.33
CA GLU A 35 -18.08 -53.90 -0.43
C GLU A 35 -17.53 -53.13 -1.63
N ASN A 36 -18.41 -52.42 -2.33
CA ASN A 36 -18.01 -51.57 -3.45
C ASN A 36 -17.37 -50.29 -2.89
N GLU A 37 -16.20 -49.93 -3.40
CA GLU A 37 -15.49 -48.73 -2.99
C GLU A 37 -15.08 -47.88 -4.19
N LEU A 38 -15.18 -46.57 -4.04
CA LEU A 38 -14.63 -45.58 -4.98
C LEU A 38 -13.38 -44.98 -4.34
N ILE A 39 -12.22 -45.27 -4.93
CA ILE A 39 -10.91 -44.90 -4.38
C ILE A 39 -10.24 -43.96 -5.37
N LEU A 40 -9.99 -42.71 -4.96
CA LEU A 40 -9.24 -41.75 -5.76
C LEU A 40 -7.75 -42.06 -5.71
N ALA A 41 -7.04 -41.77 -6.80
CA ALA A 41 -5.58 -41.93 -6.86
C ALA A 41 -4.87 -40.95 -5.91
N ASP A 42 -5.46 -39.79 -5.69
CA ASP A 42 -5.00 -38.77 -4.74
C ASP A 42 -6.20 -37.94 -4.25
N THR A 43 -6.00 -37.20 -3.17
CA THR A 43 -6.97 -36.26 -2.61
C THR A 43 -6.82 -34.84 -3.16
N ALA A 44 -5.71 -34.53 -3.82
CA ALA A 44 -5.47 -33.22 -4.43
C ALA A 44 -4.68 -33.31 -5.74
N LEU A 45 -4.86 -32.31 -6.60
CA LEU A 45 -4.10 -32.14 -7.84
C LEU A 45 -3.60 -30.70 -7.95
N THR A 46 -2.27 -30.51 -7.83
CA THR A 46 -1.64 -29.20 -8.02
C THR A 46 -1.31 -28.96 -9.48
N LEU A 47 -1.78 -27.83 -10.01
CA LEU A 47 -1.76 -27.47 -11.41
C LEU A 47 -1.03 -26.14 -11.65
N PRO A 48 -0.45 -25.93 -12.84
CA PRO A 48 0.22 -24.68 -13.18
C PRO A 48 -0.78 -23.56 -13.54
N ALA A 49 -0.33 -22.31 -13.41
CA ALA A 49 -1.15 -21.12 -13.65
C ALA A 49 -1.66 -21.03 -15.10
N GLU A 50 -0.91 -21.55 -16.06
CA GLU A 50 -1.27 -21.57 -17.49
C GLU A 50 -2.54 -22.40 -17.77
N GLY A 51 -2.94 -23.26 -16.84
CA GLY A 51 -4.05 -24.19 -17.02
C GLY A 51 -3.75 -25.24 -18.08
N GLY A 52 -4.80 -25.84 -18.64
CA GLY A 52 -4.69 -26.92 -19.62
C GLY A 52 -5.61 -28.11 -19.31
N LYS A 53 -5.32 -29.25 -19.95
CA LYS A 53 -6.10 -30.48 -19.79
C LYS A 53 -5.45 -31.40 -18.78
N PHE A 54 -6.23 -31.86 -17.80
CA PHE A 54 -5.75 -32.68 -16.69
C PHE A 54 -6.69 -33.86 -16.42
N SER A 55 -6.24 -34.79 -15.58
CA SER A 55 -7.03 -35.96 -15.17
C SER A 55 -6.68 -36.43 -13.76
N MET A 56 -7.71 -36.77 -12.97
CA MET A 56 -7.57 -37.48 -11.69
C MET A 56 -7.94 -38.95 -11.88
N GLY A 57 -7.03 -39.85 -11.51
CA GLY A 57 -7.27 -41.29 -11.55
C GLY A 57 -8.18 -41.75 -10.43
N PHE A 58 -8.94 -42.81 -10.65
CA PHE A 58 -9.68 -43.51 -9.60
C PHE A 58 -9.78 -45.00 -9.90
N THR A 59 -10.07 -45.79 -8.86
CA THR A 59 -10.35 -47.22 -8.94
C THR A 59 -11.70 -47.50 -8.32
N LEU A 60 -12.50 -48.33 -8.98
CA LEU A 60 -13.71 -48.92 -8.40
C LEU A 60 -13.41 -50.35 -7.95
N ALA A 61 -13.45 -50.61 -6.65
CA ALA A 61 -13.39 -51.96 -6.13
C ALA A 61 -14.77 -52.61 -6.31
N PHE A 62 -14.79 -53.81 -6.91
CA PHE A 62 -16.01 -54.60 -7.15
C PHE A 62 -17.11 -53.85 -7.94
N PRO A 63 -16.81 -53.33 -9.16
CA PRO A 63 -17.80 -52.57 -9.92
C PRO A 63 -19.00 -53.44 -10.30
N VAL A 64 -20.20 -52.87 -10.19
CA VAL A 64 -21.47 -53.53 -10.50
C VAL A 64 -21.86 -53.26 -11.95
N GLU A 65 -22.32 -54.29 -12.65
CA GLU A 65 -22.82 -54.18 -14.02
C GLU A 65 -23.96 -53.14 -14.10
N GLY A 66 -23.84 -52.19 -15.03
CA GLY A 66 -24.78 -51.08 -15.19
C GLY A 66 -24.55 -49.89 -14.23
N GLY A 67 -23.51 -49.92 -13.41
CA GLY A 67 -23.11 -48.75 -12.62
C GLY A 67 -22.49 -47.64 -13.48
N ALA A 68 -22.69 -46.39 -13.11
CA ALA A 68 -22.22 -45.22 -13.86
C ALA A 68 -21.56 -44.20 -12.94
N ALA A 69 -20.39 -43.70 -13.35
CA ALA A 69 -19.66 -42.65 -12.65
C ALA A 69 -19.92 -41.28 -13.30
N ASN A 70 -20.03 -40.24 -12.48
CA ASN A 70 -20.13 -38.84 -12.90
C ASN A 70 -19.22 -37.96 -12.02
N ALA A 71 -18.83 -36.79 -12.54
CA ALA A 71 -18.06 -35.81 -11.80
C ALA A 71 -18.69 -34.42 -11.96
N GLU A 72 -18.71 -33.65 -10.88
CA GLU A 72 -19.32 -32.32 -10.83
C GLU A 72 -18.38 -31.34 -10.11
N CYS A 73 -18.33 -30.11 -10.59
CA CYS A 73 -17.56 -29.01 -10.00
C CYS A 73 -18.37 -27.71 -10.12
N GLY A 74 -18.35 -26.88 -9.08
CA GLY A 74 -19.04 -25.59 -9.07
C GLY A 74 -18.23 -24.42 -9.63
N ALA A 75 -16.93 -24.62 -9.87
CA ALA A 75 -16.04 -23.59 -10.37
C ALA A 75 -16.23 -23.36 -11.88
N ASP A 76 -16.39 -22.10 -12.28
CA ASP A 76 -16.48 -21.67 -13.67
C ASP A 76 -15.15 -21.81 -14.45
N TRP A 77 -14.03 -21.93 -13.75
CA TRP A 77 -12.70 -22.11 -14.32
C TRP A 77 -12.29 -23.58 -14.53
N ILE A 78 -13.16 -24.53 -14.16
CA ILE A 78 -13.01 -25.97 -14.44
C ILE A 78 -14.16 -26.41 -15.33
N ASP A 79 -13.87 -26.85 -16.55
CA ASP A 79 -14.87 -27.24 -17.54
C ASP A 79 -14.51 -28.60 -18.19
N GLY A 80 -15.39 -29.14 -19.03
CA GLY A 80 -15.14 -30.35 -19.81
C GLY A 80 -15.01 -31.61 -18.95
N LEU A 81 -15.61 -31.61 -17.76
CA LEU A 81 -15.66 -32.78 -16.87
C LEU A 81 -16.24 -33.98 -17.62
N SER A 82 -15.45 -35.03 -17.70
CA SER A 82 -15.82 -36.29 -18.33
C SER A 82 -15.23 -37.45 -17.54
N VAL A 83 -16.02 -38.50 -17.35
CA VAL A 83 -15.61 -39.67 -16.57
C VAL A 83 -15.44 -40.86 -17.51
N SER A 84 -14.27 -41.49 -17.43
CA SER A 84 -13.97 -42.78 -18.04
C SER A 84 -13.94 -43.87 -16.96
N ASP A 85 -13.67 -45.12 -17.33
CA ASP A 85 -13.62 -46.24 -16.38
C ASP A 85 -12.55 -46.10 -15.27
N THR A 86 -11.54 -45.24 -15.46
CA THR A 86 -10.38 -45.13 -14.55
C THR A 86 -9.96 -43.70 -14.21
N ALA A 87 -10.61 -42.70 -14.78
CA ALA A 87 -10.21 -41.31 -14.59
C ALA A 87 -11.33 -40.31 -14.86
N VAL A 88 -11.30 -39.21 -14.11
CA VAL A 88 -12.04 -37.97 -14.38
C VAL A 88 -11.11 -37.05 -15.16
N SER A 89 -11.47 -36.66 -16.37
CA SER A 89 -10.75 -35.68 -17.21
C SER A 89 -11.48 -34.35 -17.22
N PHE A 90 -10.72 -33.26 -17.18
CA PHE A 90 -11.26 -31.89 -17.16
C PHE A 90 -10.26 -30.90 -17.76
N VAL A 91 -10.74 -29.69 -18.05
CA VAL A 91 -9.95 -28.57 -18.57
C VAL A 91 -9.99 -27.45 -17.53
N VAL A 92 -8.81 -26.89 -17.26
CA VAL A 92 -8.61 -25.79 -16.34
C VAL A 92 -8.21 -24.55 -17.13
N SER A 93 -8.95 -23.46 -16.96
CA SER A 93 -8.61 -22.17 -17.57
C SER A 93 -7.32 -21.59 -16.98
N ALA A 94 -6.57 -20.83 -17.78
CA ALA A 94 -5.43 -20.08 -17.28
C ALA A 94 -5.86 -19.14 -16.12
N TYR A 95 -4.96 -18.93 -15.17
CA TYR A 95 -5.15 -18.06 -14.03
C TYR A 95 -4.08 -16.98 -14.02
N GLY A 96 -4.52 -15.74 -14.22
CA GLY A 96 -3.65 -14.57 -14.30
C GLY A 96 -3.35 -13.93 -12.94
N GLU A 97 -3.87 -14.48 -11.85
CA GLU A 97 -3.63 -13.96 -10.51
C GLU A 97 -2.37 -14.57 -9.90
N ARG A 98 -1.80 -13.87 -8.92
CA ARG A 98 -0.53 -14.25 -8.26
C ARG A 98 -0.72 -15.29 -7.16
N ASP A 99 -1.82 -15.17 -6.42
CA ASP A 99 -2.20 -16.14 -5.39
C ASP A 99 -2.78 -17.40 -6.02
N PRO A 100 -2.62 -18.57 -5.38
CA PRO A 100 -3.25 -19.79 -5.84
C PRO A 100 -4.77 -19.77 -5.62
N ARG A 101 -5.49 -20.54 -6.43
CA ARG A 101 -6.93 -20.81 -6.23
C ARG A 101 -7.20 -22.31 -6.13
N SER A 102 -8.26 -22.69 -5.44
CA SER A 102 -8.66 -24.09 -5.32
C SER A 102 -10.16 -24.28 -5.48
N SER A 103 -10.57 -25.46 -5.94
CA SER A 103 -11.97 -25.90 -5.96
C SER A 103 -12.06 -27.39 -5.74
N GLU A 104 -13.17 -27.83 -5.14
CA GLU A 104 -13.48 -29.24 -4.93
C GLU A 104 -14.20 -29.83 -6.15
N VAL A 105 -13.83 -31.05 -6.51
CA VAL A 105 -14.50 -31.86 -7.53
C VAL A 105 -15.10 -33.08 -6.86
N LEU A 106 -16.41 -33.25 -7.01
CA LEU A 106 -17.17 -34.37 -6.46
C LEU A 106 -17.34 -35.47 -7.51
N VAL A 107 -16.88 -36.68 -7.21
CA VAL A 107 -17.06 -37.87 -8.03
C VAL A 107 -18.14 -38.75 -7.40
N ARG A 108 -19.13 -39.12 -8.20
CA ARG A 108 -20.26 -39.96 -7.79
C ARG A 108 -20.28 -41.25 -8.61
N TYR A 109 -20.45 -42.40 -7.97
CA TYR A 109 -20.72 -43.68 -8.63
C TYR A 109 -22.08 -44.22 -8.22
N MET A 110 -22.98 -44.38 -9.18
CA MET A 110 -24.35 -44.86 -8.97
C MET A 110 -24.48 -46.31 -9.44
N TYR A 111 -25.00 -47.20 -8.59
CA TYR A 111 -25.34 -48.58 -8.96
C TYR A 111 -26.50 -49.10 -8.11
N GLY A 112 -27.49 -49.77 -8.71
CA GLY A 112 -28.57 -50.43 -7.96
C GLY A 112 -29.34 -49.54 -6.97
N GLY A 113 -29.38 -48.22 -7.18
CA GLY A 113 -29.98 -47.25 -6.25
C GLY A 113 -29.07 -46.77 -5.11
N THR A 114 -27.83 -47.26 -5.04
CA THR A 114 -26.78 -46.83 -4.10
C THR A 114 -25.85 -45.81 -4.77
N MET A 115 -25.31 -44.89 -3.98
CA MET A 115 -24.37 -43.85 -4.41
C MET A 115 -23.10 -43.92 -3.55
N LEU A 116 -21.95 -44.02 -4.19
CA LEU A 116 -20.65 -43.75 -3.57
C LEU A 116 -20.18 -42.36 -3.97
N THR A 117 -19.51 -41.67 -3.05
CA THR A 117 -18.97 -40.33 -3.26
C THR A 117 -17.50 -40.29 -2.87
N ALA A 118 -16.70 -39.61 -3.67
CA ALA A 118 -15.33 -39.24 -3.32
C ALA A 118 -15.06 -37.82 -3.84
N GLU A 119 -14.18 -37.11 -3.15
CA GLU A 119 -13.87 -35.71 -3.44
C GLU A 119 -12.36 -35.53 -3.56
N PHE A 120 -11.92 -34.73 -4.52
CA PHE A 120 -10.55 -34.24 -4.58
C PHE A 120 -10.52 -32.73 -4.81
N VAL A 121 -9.44 -32.10 -4.36
CA VAL A 121 -9.19 -30.67 -4.55
C VAL A 121 -8.35 -30.47 -5.80
N VAL A 122 -8.77 -29.54 -6.67
CA VAL A 122 -7.92 -29.01 -7.73
C VAL A 122 -7.32 -27.71 -7.22
N GLU A 123 -6.00 -27.67 -7.09
CA GLU A 123 -5.23 -26.50 -6.64
C GLU A 123 -4.48 -25.93 -7.85
N GLN A 124 -4.90 -24.77 -8.34
CA GLN A 124 -4.18 -24.09 -9.41
C GLN A 124 -3.22 -23.06 -8.81
N SER A 125 -1.94 -23.21 -9.12
CA SER A 125 -0.91 -22.24 -8.77
C SER A 125 -1.24 -20.88 -9.37
N GLY A 126 -0.99 -19.81 -8.63
CA GLY A 126 -0.94 -18.47 -9.21
C GLY A 126 0.38 -18.25 -9.95
N LEU A 127 0.55 -17.07 -10.54
CA LEU A 127 1.79 -16.69 -11.24
C LEU A 127 3.01 -16.59 -10.30
N GLY A 128 2.80 -16.54 -8.98
CA GLY A 128 3.87 -16.52 -7.98
C GLY A 128 4.68 -15.22 -7.94
N TYR A 129 5.64 -15.19 -7.03
CA TYR A 129 6.64 -14.13 -6.82
C TYR A 129 7.99 -14.78 -6.49
N ASP A 130 9.09 -14.12 -6.86
CA ASP A 130 10.45 -14.57 -6.56
C ASP A 130 10.91 -14.10 -5.18
N VAL A 131 10.47 -12.90 -4.78
CA VAL A 131 10.79 -12.27 -3.50
C VAL A 131 9.50 -11.92 -2.76
N ARG A 132 9.42 -12.26 -1.48
CA ARG A 132 8.31 -11.90 -0.59
C ARG A 132 8.80 -11.17 0.63
N MET A 133 8.13 -10.07 0.95
CA MET A 133 8.25 -9.35 2.21
C MET A 133 6.88 -9.13 2.84
N ASP A 134 6.68 -9.66 4.04
CA ASP A 134 5.56 -9.28 4.88
C ASP A 134 6.04 -8.13 5.77
N ALA A 135 5.67 -6.90 5.42
CA ALA A 135 6.12 -5.71 6.11
C ALA A 135 5.49 -5.62 7.51
N VAL A 136 6.34 -5.37 8.51
CA VAL A 136 5.95 -5.25 9.92
C VAL A 136 5.92 -3.80 10.39
N ASP A 137 6.51 -2.89 9.62
CA ASP A 137 6.48 -1.46 9.88
C ASP A 137 6.16 -0.67 8.60
N TYR A 138 5.52 0.47 8.80
CA TYR A 138 5.01 1.34 7.74
C TYR A 138 5.17 2.81 8.11
N GLN A 139 5.57 3.61 7.13
CA GLN A 139 5.50 5.06 7.21
C GLN A 139 5.04 5.63 5.87
N GLY A 140 4.07 6.53 5.94
CA GLY A 140 3.65 7.33 4.81
C GLY A 140 3.97 8.80 5.09
N LEU A 141 4.52 9.52 4.11
CA LEU A 141 4.89 10.94 4.23
C LEU A 141 4.35 11.74 3.06
N TYR A 142 3.91 12.96 3.31
CA TYR A 142 3.73 13.94 2.24
C TYR A 142 5.07 14.60 1.88
N THR A 143 5.34 14.76 0.59
CA THR A 143 6.50 15.51 0.10
C THR A 143 6.10 16.41 -1.07
N ILE A 144 6.79 17.53 -1.23
CA ILE A 144 6.58 18.46 -2.34
C ILE A 144 7.85 18.49 -3.17
N SER A 145 7.74 18.18 -4.46
CA SER A 145 8.87 18.40 -5.38
C SER A 145 9.02 19.88 -5.68
N SER A 146 10.14 20.47 -5.25
CA SER A 146 10.43 21.89 -5.49
C SER A 146 10.57 22.25 -6.97
N SER A 147 10.79 21.26 -7.85
CA SER A 147 10.92 21.46 -9.30
C SER A 147 9.61 21.31 -10.07
N GLU A 148 8.61 20.62 -9.51
CA GLU A 148 7.40 20.21 -10.23
C GLU A 148 6.10 20.73 -9.60
N ASP A 149 6.17 21.48 -8.50
CA ASP A 149 5.01 22.02 -7.76
C ASP A 149 3.92 20.93 -7.52
N THR A 150 4.34 19.67 -7.40
CA THR A 150 3.48 18.48 -7.26
C THR A 150 3.63 17.91 -5.86
N LEU A 151 2.51 17.61 -5.22
CA LEU A 151 2.44 16.91 -3.94
C LEU A 151 2.56 15.41 -4.20
N TYR A 152 3.36 14.70 -3.42
CA TYR A 152 3.47 13.25 -3.47
C TYR A 152 3.24 12.66 -2.09
N ALA A 153 2.73 11.43 -2.09
CA ALA A 153 2.88 10.49 -0.98
C ALA A 153 4.13 9.64 -1.22
N GLU A 154 5.05 9.64 -0.26
CA GLU A 154 6.12 8.66 -0.19
C GLU A 154 5.76 7.61 0.87
N LEU A 155 5.79 6.35 0.46
CA LEU A 155 5.42 5.21 1.30
C LEU A 155 6.62 4.32 1.51
N TYR A 156 6.85 3.94 2.76
CA TYR A 156 7.90 3.04 3.18
C TYR A 156 7.27 1.83 3.88
N PHE A 157 7.62 0.64 3.41
CA PHE A 157 7.21 -0.64 4.00
C PHE A 157 8.47 -1.40 4.36
N SER A 158 8.62 -1.83 5.61
CA SER A 158 9.84 -2.51 6.05
C SER A 158 9.57 -3.82 6.78
N ASP A 159 10.48 -4.78 6.64
CA ASP A 159 10.51 -6.06 7.35
C ASP A 159 10.96 -5.93 8.83
N ALA A 160 11.40 -4.74 9.23
CA ALA A 160 11.76 -4.37 10.59
C ALA A 160 11.28 -2.95 10.90
N VAL A 161 11.57 -2.46 12.12
CA VAL A 161 11.35 -1.03 12.44
C VAL A 161 12.13 -0.18 11.44
N LEU A 162 11.48 0.80 10.83
CA LEU A 162 12.09 1.65 9.81
C LEU A 162 13.40 2.28 10.31
N SER A 163 14.39 2.33 9.42
CA SER A 163 15.77 2.76 9.70
C SER A 163 16.58 1.82 10.62
N SER A 164 16.10 0.60 10.88
CA SER A 164 16.92 -0.42 11.53
C SER A 164 18.05 -0.88 10.61
N PRO A 165 19.29 -1.03 11.10
CA PRO A 165 20.37 -1.59 10.31
C PRO A 165 20.03 -3.00 9.81
N GLY A 166 20.30 -3.29 8.53
CA GLY A 166 20.00 -4.58 7.93
C GLY A 166 18.54 -4.77 7.49
N SER A 167 17.68 -3.76 7.65
CA SER A 167 16.27 -3.85 7.25
C SER A 167 16.11 -3.83 5.73
N THR A 168 15.15 -4.59 5.24
CA THR A 168 14.66 -4.52 3.86
C THR A 168 13.46 -3.60 3.79
N THR A 169 13.43 -2.77 2.74
CA THR A 169 12.41 -1.73 2.58
C THR A 169 11.96 -1.64 1.12
N LEU A 170 10.65 -1.57 0.94
CA LEU A 170 10.02 -1.09 -0.27
C LEU A 170 9.67 0.39 -0.08
N TRP A 171 10.19 1.24 -0.96
CA TRP A 171 9.82 2.64 -1.06
C TRP A 171 9.04 2.90 -2.34
N ILE A 172 7.94 3.63 -2.25
CA ILE A 172 7.09 3.98 -3.39
C ILE A 172 6.76 5.47 -3.31
N LYS A 173 6.68 6.12 -4.47
CA LYS A 173 6.27 7.51 -4.62
C LYS A 173 5.03 7.65 -5.50
N VAL A 174 4.02 8.33 -4.99
CA VAL A 174 2.69 8.48 -5.61
C VAL A 174 2.37 9.97 -5.75
N PRO A 175 2.16 10.52 -6.96
CA PRO A 175 1.69 11.89 -7.13
C PRO A 175 0.24 12.00 -6.64
N LEU A 176 -0.08 13.08 -5.94
CA LEU A 176 -1.42 13.36 -5.42
C LEU A 176 -2.02 14.57 -6.14
N GLU A 177 -3.30 14.49 -6.49
CA GLU A 177 -4.04 15.68 -6.91
C GLU A 177 -4.35 16.54 -5.67
N ASN A 178 -4.21 17.87 -5.76
CA ASN A 178 -4.33 18.83 -4.64
C ASN A 178 -5.63 18.71 -3.81
N SER A 179 -6.65 17.99 -4.27
CA SER A 179 -7.90 17.72 -3.54
C SER A 179 -7.89 16.47 -2.66
N GLU A 180 -6.84 15.64 -2.71
CA GLU A 180 -6.76 14.34 -2.01
C GLU A 180 -5.90 14.34 -0.74
N ALA A 181 -5.29 15.47 -0.39
CA ALA A 181 -4.58 15.66 0.87
C ALA A 181 -5.57 15.72 2.05
N SER A 182 -6.18 14.58 2.37
CA SER A 182 -6.87 14.35 3.63
C SER A 182 -5.98 13.46 4.49
N SER A 183 -5.95 13.73 5.80
CA SER A 183 -5.13 13.06 6.82
C SER A 183 -5.43 11.56 7.04
N ARG A 184 -5.92 10.86 6.00
CA ARG A 184 -6.40 9.49 6.05
C ARG A 184 -5.61 8.51 5.16
N GLY A 185 -4.54 8.93 4.47
CA GLY A 185 -3.76 8.01 3.63
C GLY A 185 -4.17 8.06 2.15
N LEU A 186 -3.57 7.18 1.33
CA LEU A 186 -3.98 7.02 -0.07
C LEU A 186 -5.45 6.56 -0.16
N ALA A 187 -6.16 7.04 -1.17
CA ALA A 187 -7.50 6.55 -1.47
C ALA A 187 -7.46 5.04 -1.78
N GLU A 188 -8.58 4.35 -1.51
CA GLU A 188 -8.72 2.96 -1.96
C GLU A 188 -8.65 2.91 -3.48
N GLY A 189 -7.90 1.93 -3.99
CA GLY A 189 -7.67 1.83 -5.42
C GLY A 189 -6.42 1.04 -5.74
N GLU A 190 -6.09 1.02 -7.03
CA GLU A 190 -4.87 0.43 -7.54
C GLU A 190 -4.03 1.51 -8.20
N TYR A 191 -2.76 1.56 -7.81
CA TYR A 191 -1.79 2.53 -8.30
C TYR A 191 -0.70 1.78 -9.06
N SER A 192 -0.40 2.16 -10.30
CA SER A 192 0.54 1.43 -11.17
C SER A 192 1.71 2.32 -11.60
N LEU A 193 2.89 1.71 -11.74
CA LEU A 193 4.01 2.33 -12.44
C LEU A 193 3.64 2.54 -13.91
N GLY A 194 3.91 3.72 -14.45
CA GLY A 194 3.67 3.97 -15.87
C GLY A 194 4.73 3.32 -16.75
N ALA A 195 4.36 3.05 -18.01
CA ALA A 195 5.25 2.39 -18.97
C ALA A 195 6.46 3.27 -19.31
N ASP A 196 7.63 2.67 -19.57
CA ASP A 196 8.84 3.33 -20.07
C ASP A 196 9.36 4.51 -19.22
N GLY A 197 9.15 4.48 -17.90
CA GLY A 197 9.49 5.61 -17.03
C GLY A 197 8.62 6.85 -17.25
N SER A 198 7.51 6.71 -17.97
CA SER A 198 6.43 7.69 -17.94
C SER A 198 5.61 7.53 -16.66
N PHE A 199 5.07 8.62 -16.13
CA PHE A 199 4.31 8.59 -14.88
C PHE A 199 2.96 7.88 -15.08
N GLY A 200 2.77 6.77 -14.36
CA GLY A 200 1.44 6.23 -14.08
C GLY A 200 0.84 6.96 -12.88
N THR A 201 -0.08 6.33 -12.15
CA THR A 201 -0.47 6.85 -10.82
C THR A 201 0.62 6.61 -9.76
N LEU A 202 1.74 5.97 -10.11
CA LEU A 202 3.00 5.94 -9.35
C LEU A 202 4.12 6.60 -10.17
N THR A 203 5.03 7.29 -9.49
CA THR A 203 6.19 7.92 -10.14
C THR A 203 7.48 7.14 -9.97
N ASP A 204 7.71 6.52 -8.81
CA ASP A 204 8.92 5.74 -8.53
C ASP A 204 8.62 4.59 -7.55
N ALA A 205 9.40 3.52 -7.66
CA ALA A 205 9.44 2.46 -6.66
C ALA A 205 10.83 1.81 -6.58
N LEU A 206 11.31 1.58 -5.36
CA LEU A 206 12.62 1.00 -5.07
C LEU A 206 12.49 -0.10 -4.02
N TYR A 207 13.23 -1.18 -4.19
CA TYR A 207 13.38 -2.23 -3.18
C TYR A 207 14.84 -2.30 -2.74
N PHE A 208 15.13 -2.13 -1.46
CA PHE A 208 16.50 -2.06 -0.97
C PHE A 208 16.68 -2.68 0.41
N THR A 209 17.92 -3.01 0.74
CA THR A 209 18.33 -3.46 2.08
C THR A 209 19.46 -2.57 2.56
N THR A 210 19.41 -2.11 3.82
CA THR A 210 20.49 -1.32 4.44
C THR A 210 21.61 -2.22 4.96
N ASN A 211 22.82 -1.70 5.12
CA ASN A 211 23.90 -2.45 5.76
C ASN A 211 23.68 -2.58 7.27
N GLU A 212 24.20 -3.65 7.89
CA GLU A 212 24.11 -3.84 9.36
C GLU A 212 24.95 -2.83 10.17
N THR A 213 25.90 -2.14 9.52
CA THR A 213 26.92 -1.31 10.19
C THR A 213 27.01 0.12 9.68
N SER A 214 26.22 0.49 8.67
CA SER A 214 26.21 1.82 8.06
C SER A 214 24.85 2.09 7.43
N ASP A 215 24.52 3.37 7.23
CA ASP A 215 23.28 3.79 6.57
C ASP A 215 23.29 3.59 5.04
N ASP A 216 24.41 3.13 4.47
CA ASP A 216 24.53 2.78 3.05
C ASP A 216 23.68 1.56 2.69
N PHE A 217 23.22 1.49 1.43
CA PHE A 217 22.53 0.33 0.89
C PHE A 217 23.48 -0.87 0.74
N ALA A 218 23.06 -2.03 1.25
CA ALA A 218 23.64 -3.33 0.96
C ALA A 218 23.18 -3.85 -0.41
N SER A 219 21.94 -3.56 -0.78
CA SER A 219 21.34 -3.85 -2.08
C SER A 219 20.31 -2.77 -2.43
N LEU A 220 20.10 -2.55 -3.72
CA LEU A 220 19.10 -1.64 -4.27
C LEU A 220 18.67 -2.20 -5.63
N THR A 221 17.37 -2.34 -5.82
CA THR A 221 16.75 -2.75 -7.08
C THR A 221 15.73 -1.68 -7.47
N VAL A 222 15.86 -1.14 -8.68
CA VAL A 222 14.82 -0.28 -9.27
C VAL A 222 13.68 -1.15 -9.78
N LEU A 223 12.45 -0.79 -9.39
CA LEU A 223 11.24 -1.48 -9.83
C LEU A 223 10.71 -0.82 -11.11
N THR A 224 10.50 -1.61 -12.14
CA THR A 224 10.25 -1.10 -13.51
C THR A 224 8.81 -1.25 -13.96
N GLU A 225 8.07 -2.22 -13.40
CA GLU A 225 6.66 -2.48 -13.72
C GLU A 225 5.94 -2.96 -12.48
N GLY A 226 4.63 -2.71 -12.37
CA GLY A 226 3.84 -3.23 -11.26
C GLY A 226 2.82 -2.26 -10.69
N SER A 227 2.21 -2.67 -9.59
CA SER A 227 1.18 -1.89 -8.90
C SER A 227 1.17 -2.13 -7.39
N ILE A 228 0.54 -1.19 -6.69
CA ILE A 228 0.12 -1.33 -5.29
C ILE A 228 -1.39 -1.17 -5.21
N LYS A 229 -2.04 -2.10 -4.54
CA LYS A 229 -3.47 -2.07 -4.23
C LYS A 229 -3.67 -1.62 -2.79
N VAL A 230 -4.57 -0.66 -2.59
CA VAL A 230 -4.96 -0.09 -1.30
C VAL A 230 -6.41 -0.47 -1.02
N THR A 231 -6.66 -1.09 0.13
CA THR A 231 -8.00 -1.49 0.57
C THR A 231 -8.22 -1.10 2.02
N ALA A 232 -9.42 -0.66 2.40
CA ALA A 232 -9.77 -0.44 3.78
C ALA A 232 -9.88 -1.78 4.52
N ALA A 233 -9.30 -1.83 5.72
CA ALA A 233 -9.44 -2.97 6.63
C ALA A 233 -10.67 -2.80 7.53
N GLU A 234 -11.29 -3.92 7.96
CA GLU A 234 -12.52 -3.92 8.78
C GLU A 234 -12.36 -3.21 10.13
N ASP A 235 -11.13 -3.07 10.61
CA ASP A 235 -10.74 -2.44 11.87
C ASP A 235 -10.44 -0.93 11.75
N GLY A 236 -10.60 -0.36 10.55
CA GLY A 236 -10.38 1.06 10.28
C GLY A 236 -8.94 1.41 9.86
N GLY A 237 -8.07 0.43 9.61
CA GLY A 237 -6.77 0.61 8.96
C GLY A 237 -6.81 0.46 7.44
N TYR A 238 -5.64 0.35 6.82
CA TYR A 238 -5.47 0.06 5.39
C TYR A 238 -4.63 -1.21 5.19
N ARG A 239 -4.99 -1.99 4.18
CA ARG A 239 -4.19 -3.09 3.66
C ARG A 239 -3.59 -2.71 2.32
N TYR A 240 -2.28 -2.87 2.23
CA TYR A 240 -1.46 -2.61 1.06
C TYR A 240 -0.93 -3.92 0.50
N GLU A 241 -1.10 -4.12 -0.80
CA GLU A 241 -0.58 -5.28 -1.52
C GLU A 241 0.14 -4.80 -2.78
N ALA A 242 1.47 -4.91 -2.77
CA ALA A 242 2.35 -4.43 -3.81
C ALA A 242 2.95 -5.60 -4.60
N TYR A 243 2.95 -5.46 -5.92
CA TYR A 243 3.51 -6.41 -6.88
C TYR A 243 4.35 -5.64 -7.89
N PHE A 244 5.65 -5.90 -7.92
CA PHE A 244 6.55 -5.22 -8.83
C PHE A 244 7.54 -6.15 -9.50
N THR A 245 7.88 -5.87 -10.75
CA THR A 245 9.01 -6.48 -11.45
C THR A 245 10.21 -5.56 -11.31
N GLY A 246 11.34 -6.07 -10.84
CA GLY A 246 12.60 -5.35 -10.76
C GLY A 246 13.38 -5.34 -12.08
N GLU A 247 14.35 -4.44 -12.19
CA GLU A 247 15.32 -4.43 -13.30
C GLU A 247 16.16 -5.71 -13.40
N ASP A 248 16.20 -6.49 -12.33
CA ASP A 248 16.79 -7.82 -12.24
C ASP A 248 15.88 -8.94 -12.78
N SER A 249 14.70 -8.58 -13.32
CA SER A 249 13.66 -9.47 -13.81
C SER A 249 13.00 -10.35 -12.75
N LEU A 250 13.22 -10.08 -11.45
CA LEU A 250 12.53 -10.75 -10.36
C LEU A 250 11.19 -10.08 -10.06
N VAL A 251 10.22 -10.87 -9.63
CA VAL A 251 8.91 -10.39 -9.17
C VAL A 251 8.89 -10.30 -7.64
N TYR A 252 8.66 -9.10 -7.14
CA TYR A 252 8.60 -8.75 -5.73
C TYR A 252 7.15 -8.63 -5.27
N TYR A 253 6.81 -9.32 -4.18
CA TYR A 253 5.57 -9.14 -3.44
C TYR A 253 5.84 -8.50 -2.08
N VAL A 254 5.07 -7.45 -1.76
CA VAL A 254 5.08 -6.82 -0.44
C VAL A 254 3.66 -6.69 0.09
N GLY A 255 3.38 -7.31 1.22
CA GLY A 255 2.11 -7.20 1.93
C GLY A 255 2.26 -6.41 3.23
N CYS A 256 1.32 -5.52 3.52
CA CYS A 256 1.30 -4.76 4.78
C CYS A 256 -0.14 -4.51 5.26
N ASN A 257 -0.39 -4.70 6.56
CA ASN A 257 -1.58 -4.16 7.23
C ASN A 257 -1.11 -2.98 8.08
N ALA A 258 -1.46 -1.76 7.65
CA ALA A 258 -1.03 -0.54 8.31
C ALA A 258 -2.19 0.11 9.07
N TYR A 259 -1.88 0.53 10.29
CA TYR A 259 -2.77 1.37 11.10
C TYR A 259 -2.17 2.78 11.15
N GLY A 260 -2.50 3.59 10.14
CA GLY A 260 -1.98 4.95 10.02
C GLY A 260 -2.26 5.50 8.64
N GLY A 261 -2.56 6.80 8.56
CA GLY A 261 -2.60 7.52 7.28
C GLY A 261 -1.20 7.96 6.86
N LEU A 262 -1.13 8.76 5.80
CA LEU A 262 0.06 9.56 5.52
C LEU A 262 0.28 10.48 6.73
N GLU A 263 1.46 10.42 7.33
CA GLU A 263 1.90 11.40 8.30
C GLU A 263 2.03 12.74 7.55
N ASP A 264 1.34 13.76 8.07
CA ASP A 264 1.60 15.14 7.65
C ASP A 264 3.11 15.37 7.79
N LEU A 265 3.72 16.15 6.87
CA LEU A 265 4.97 16.85 7.19
C LEU A 265 4.75 17.42 8.59
N GLU A 266 5.51 16.99 9.60
CA GLU A 266 5.26 17.40 10.99
C GLU A 266 4.94 18.89 10.99
N ALA A 267 3.71 19.23 11.40
CA ALA A 267 3.25 20.61 11.50
C ALA A 267 4.39 21.45 12.08
N VAL A 268 4.93 22.34 11.27
CA VAL A 268 6.16 23.05 11.58
C VAL A 268 5.88 24.14 12.58
N SER A 269 4.72 24.78 12.40
CA SER A 269 4.26 25.82 13.27
C SER A 269 4.27 25.35 14.71
N THR A 270 4.99 26.11 15.52
CA THR A 270 5.00 25.99 16.98
C THR A 270 4.07 27.01 17.63
N LEU A 271 3.20 27.66 16.84
CA LEU A 271 2.16 28.51 17.40
C LEU A 271 1.21 27.65 18.24
N GLU A 272 0.85 28.15 19.41
CA GLU A 272 -0.07 27.48 20.34
C GLU A 272 -1.49 28.10 20.30
N ARG A 273 -1.67 29.18 19.54
CA ARG A 273 -2.90 29.98 19.45
C ARG A 273 -2.85 30.95 18.28
N ASP A 274 -4.02 31.48 17.93
CA ASP A 274 -4.15 32.63 17.05
C ASP A 274 -3.32 33.82 17.54
N ILE A 275 -2.71 34.53 16.58
CA ILE A 275 -1.87 35.69 16.80
C ILE A 275 -2.54 36.91 16.17
N ALA A 276 -2.67 37.97 16.96
CA ALA A 276 -2.89 39.32 16.45
C ALA A 276 -1.53 40.01 16.47
N ALA A 277 -0.87 40.06 15.32
CA ALA A 277 0.48 40.58 15.17
C ALA A 277 0.48 42.10 15.44
N ASP A 278 1.32 42.53 16.38
CA ASP A 278 1.56 43.94 16.63
C ASP A 278 2.77 44.37 15.79
N LEU A 279 2.47 45.12 14.73
CA LEU A 279 3.48 45.63 13.79
C LEU A 279 3.70 47.15 13.94
N SER A 280 3.32 47.71 15.08
CA SER A 280 3.32 49.16 15.28
C SER A 280 4.71 49.77 15.41
N ASP A 281 5.73 48.96 15.70
CA ASP A 281 7.15 49.36 15.76
C ASP A 281 7.96 48.93 14.52
N HIS A 282 7.29 48.42 13.48
CA HIS A 282 7.95 47.91 12.27
C HIS A 282 8.21 49.03 11.28
N GLU A 283 9.42 49.57 11.34
CA GLU A 283 9.87 50.60 10.41
C GLU A 283 10.51 50.01 9.14
N ILE A 284 10.84 48.72 9.13
CA ILE A 284 11.43 48.04 7.96
C ILE A 284 10.32 47.36 7.15
N CYS A 285 10.21 47.76 5.89
CA CYS A 285 9.50 47.00 4.86
C CYS A 285 10.36 46.97 3.60
N GLN A 286 10.78 45.78 3.19
CA GLN A 286 11.53 45.55 1.96
C GLN A 286 10.62 44.86 0.95
N ALA A 287 10.46 45.49 -0.22
CA ALA A 287 9.70 44.95 -1.33
C ALA A 287 10.67 44.62 -2.47
N THR A 288 11.00 43.33 -2.62
CA THR A 288 11.97 42.85 -3.61
C THR A 288 11.24 42.38 -4.86
N PHE A 289 11.58 42.96 -6.01
CA PHE A 289 11.04 42.57 -7.31
C PHE A 289 11.92 41.52 -7.97
N TYR A 290 11.33 40.36 -8.31
CA TYR A 290 12.01 39.26 -9.00
C TYR A 290 11.81 39.27 -10.52
N GLY A 291 11.01 40.19 -11.04
CA GLY A 291 10.68 40.27 -12.46
C GLY A 291 9.62 39.25 -12.90
N LYS A 292 9.57 39.01 -14.22
CA LYS A 292 8.57 38.13 -14.82
C LYS A 292 8.93 36.66 -14.59
N MET A 293 8.11 35.97 -13.81
CA MET A 293 8.11 34.53 -13.68
C MET A 293 7.27 33.90 -14.81
N SER A 294 7.22 32.56 -14.87
CA SER A 294 6.55 31.81 -15.95
C SER A 294 5.09 32.23 -16.20
N ARG A 295 4.35 32.63 -15.16
CA ARG A 295 2.91 32.96 -15.23
C ARG A 295 2.52 34.35 -14.70
N ALA A 296 3.36 34.99 -13.90
CA ALA A 296 3.05 36.25 -13.21
C ALA A 296 4.33 37.03 -12.89
N TRP A 297 4.20 38.20 -12.28
CA TRP A 297 5.34 39.02 -11.84
C TRP A 297 5.59 38.82 -10.34
N GLY A 298 6.80 38.38 -9.99
CA GLY A 298 7.14 37.95 -8.64
C GLY A 298 7.65 39.07 -7.74
N TRP A 299 7.21 39.05 -6.49
CA TRP A 299 7.63 39.93 -5.41
C TRP A 299 7.91 39.14 -4.14
N SER A 300 8.76 39.67 -3.26
CA SER A 300 8.79 39.34 -1.84
C SER A 300 8.55 40.61 -1.03
N ILE A 301 7.74 40.49 0.03
CA ILE A 301 7.46 41.56 0.98
C ILE A 301 7.91 41.11 2.36
N TYR A 302 8.98 41.72 2.86
CA TYR A 302 9.53 41.45 4.19
C TYR A 302 9.25 42.61 5.13
N VAL A 303 8.61 42.36 6.27
CA VAL A 303 8.29 43.36 7.30
C VAL A 303 8.90 42.96 8.63
N ALA A 304 9.67 43.87 9.25
CA ALA A 304 10.43 43.62 10.48
C ALA A 304 10.60 44.88 11.35
N PRO A 305 10.87 44.72 12.66
CA PRO A 305 11.25 45.84 13.51
C PRO A 305 12.68 46.31 13.16
N PRO A 306 13.01 47.61 13.33
CA PRO A 306 14.34 48.14 12.98
C PRO A 306 15.45 47.60 13.87
N VAL A 307 15.13 47.24 15.11
CA VAL A 307 16.03 46.62 16.10
C VAL A 307 15.22 45.76 17.06
N GLY A 308 15.81 44.67 17.56
CA GLY A 308 15.26 43.90 18.68
C GLY A 308 14.42 42.69 18.28
N PHE A 309 13.52 42.30 19.19
CA PHE A 309 12.64 41.14 19.07
C PHE A 309 11.21 41.63 18.82
N GLY A 310 10.57 41.17 17.75
CA GLY A 310 9.20 41.55 17.36
C GLY A 310 8.78 40.75 16.14
N ASP A 311 7.48 40.57 15.93
CA ASP A 311 6.93 39.65 14.91
C ASP A 311 7.47 39.93 13.50
N ILE A 312 7.73 38.93 12.67
CA ILE A 312 8.31 39.15 11.32
C ILE A 312 7.50 38.36 10.32
N PHE A 313 7.38 38.85 9.09
CA PHE A 313 6.96 38.01 7.97
C PHE A 313 7.75 38.31 6.70
N ASP A 314 7.80 37.30 5.83
CA ASP A 314 8.12 37.43 4.42
C ASP A 314 7.01 36.77 3.62
N ILE A 315 6.44 37.48 2.65
CA ILE A 315 5.41 36.97 1.75
C ILE A 315 5.93 37.01 0.31
N THR A 316 5.98 35.84 -0.33
CA THR A 316 6.25 35.74 -1.77
C THR A 316 4.94 35.89 -2.55
N LEU A 317 4.82 36.94 -3.36
CA LEU A 317 3.56 37.35 -3.99
C LEU A 317 3.68 37.44 -5.50
N TYR A 318 2.60 37.11 -6.22
CA TYR A 318 2.52 37.11 -7.67
C TYR A 318 1.47 38.10 -8.15
N SER A 319 1.91 39.13 -8.87
CA SER A 319 1.04 40.20 -9.35
C SER A 319 0.80 40.14 -10.86
N GLU A 320 -0.16 40.94 -11.31
CA GLU A 320 -0.25 41.34 -12.71
C GLU A 320 1.02 42.10 -13.16
N GLU A 321 1.08 42.42 -14.46
CA GLU A 321 2.20 43.12 -15.06
C GLU A 321 2.55 44.43 -14.35
N THR A 322 3.79 44.48 -13.84
CA THR A 322 4.31 45.63 -13.10
C THR A 322 5.82 45.77 -13.30
N THR A 323 6.40 46.78 -12.68
CA THR A 323 7.84 47.08 -12.65
C THR A 323 8.21 47.55 -11.24
N VAL A 324 9.49 47.49 -10.87
CA VAL A 324 9.97 48.00 -9.58
C VAL A 324 9.49 49.45 -9.31
N ASP A 325 9.57 50.33 -10.31
CA ASP A 325 9.14 51.74 -10.21
C ASP A 325 7.64 51.94 -9.97
N LYS A 326 6.81 50.95 -10.34
CA LYS A 326 5.34 51.00 -10.15
C LYS A 326 4.92 50.42 -8.81
N GLY A 327 5.81 49.68 -8.15
CA GLY A 327 5.50 48.95 -6.92
C GLY A 327 4.57 47.77 -7.14
N ILE A 328 4.11 47.22 -6.01
CA ILE A 328 3.24 46.06 -5.97
C ILE A 328 1.81 46.52 -6.27
N PRO A 329 1.10 45.97 -7.27
CA PRO A 329 -0.26 46.36 -7.58
C PRO A 329 -1.23 46.21 -6.40
N ASP A 330 -2.20 47.14 -6.31
CA ASP A 330 -3.32 47.04 -5.36
C ASP A 330 -4.11 45.76 -5.61
N GLY A 331 -4.53 45.10 -4.53
CA GLY A 331 -5.37 43.93 -4.63
C GLY A 331 -5.38 43.07 -3.38
N GLU A 332 -6.34 42.16 -3.34
CA GLU A 332 -6.30 41.02 -2.43
C GLU A 332 -5.55 39.89 -3.11
N TYR A 333 -4.58 39.33 -2.40
CA TYR A 333 -3.78 38.19 -2.80
C TYR A 333 -4.13 37.01 -1.90
N VAL A 334 -4.49 35.89 -2.51
CA VAL A 334 -4.93 34.69 -1.80
C VAL A 334 -3.79 33.66 -1.79
N CYS A 335 -3.60 32.97 -0.66
CA CYS A 335 -2.61 31.90 -0.57
C CYS A 335 -2.87 30.83 -1.63
N SER A 336 -1.83 30.45 -2.37
CA SER A 336 -1.91 29.37 -3.36
C SER A 336 -0.53 28.76 -3.60
N THR A 337 -0.51 27.48 -3.97
CA THR A 337 0.66 26.86 -4.61
C THR A 337 0.81 27.29 -6.07
N SER A 338 -0.24 27.85 -6.67
CA SER A 338 -0.19 28.41 -8.02
C SER A 338 0.53 29.77 -8.03
N ARG A 339 1.48 29.93 -8.96
CA ARG A 339 2.25 31.17 -9.15
C ARG A 339 1.56 32.15 -10.12
N GLU A 340 0.25 32.31 -9.95
CA GLU A 340 -0.61 33.10 -10.83
C GLU A 340 -0.85 34.50 -10.26
N ALA A 341 -1.21 35.46 -11.12
CA ALA A 341 -1.47 36.82 -10.65
C ALA A 341 -2.64 36.85 -9.65
N GLY A 342 -2.48 37.57 -8.54
CA GLY A 342 -3.46 37.63 -7.45
C GLY A 342 -3.28 36.56 -6.38
N THR A 343 -2.13 35.86 -6.37
CA THR A 343 -1.81 34.89 -5.31
C THR A 343 -0.56 35.28 -4.54
N PHE A 344 -0.41 34.72 -3.33
CA PHE A 344 0.89 34.60 -2.69
C PHE A 344 1.23 33.12 -2.47
N TYR A 345 2.52 32.78 -2.59
CA TYR A 345 3.01 31.41 -2.54
C TYR A 345 2.96 30.86 -1.12
N THR A 346 2.59 29.59 -0.96
CA THR A 346 2.67 28.90 0.33
C THR A 346 4.10 28.90 0.90
N GLY A 347 4.19 28.86 2.22
CA GLY A 347 5.41 28.49 2.93
C GLY A 347 5.62 26.98 2.89
N THR A 348 6.90 26.58 2.85
CA THR A 348 7.32 25.18 2.98
C THR A 348 8.58 25.12 3.82
N ARG A 349 8.66 24.20 4.79
CA ARG A 349 9.89 23.97 5.54
C ARG A 349 10.76 22.92 4.86
N THR A 350 12.03 23.27 4.70
CA THR A 350 13.12 22.31 4.44
C THR A 350 13.72 21.86 5.78
N SER A 351 14.60 20.86 5.78
CA SER A 351 15.25 20.36 7.01
C SER A 351 15.97 21.45 7.83
N THR A 352 16.31 22.60 7.23
CA THR A 352 17.08 23.67 7.87
C THR A 352 16.43 25.06 7.90
N PHE A 353 15.43 25.36 7.06
CA PHE A 353 14.80 26.69 7.01
C PHE A 353 13.41 26.66 6.35
N VAL A 354 12.58 27.66 6.63
CA VAL A 354 11.32 27.90 5.92
C VAL A 354 11.59 28.68 4.64
N THR A 355 10.93 28.30 3.55
CA THR A 355 10.98 28.93 2.22
C THR A 355 9.58 29.35 1.81
N GLY A 356 9.47 30.24 0.82
CA GLY A 356 8.18 30.78 0.39
C GLY A 356 7.67 31.84 1.37
N SER A 357 6.40 31.76 1.76
CA SER A 357 5.80 32.72 2.70
C SER A 357 5.80 32.20 4.14
N TRP A 358 6.24 33.02 5.08
CA TRP A 358 6.39 32.62 6.48
C TRP A 358 6.19 33.78 7.45
N PHE A 359 5.91 33.43 8.70
CA PHE A 359 5.79 34.34 9.83
C PHE A 359 6.66 33.84 10.99
N THR A 360 7.21 34.76 11.78
CA THR A 360 7.94 34.46 13.00
C THR A 360 7.31 35.24 14.15
N HIS A 361 6.78 34.53 15.16
CA HIS A 361 6.30 35.14 16.40
C HIS A 361 7.39 35.15 17.46
N TYR A 362 7.69 36.30 18.05
CA TYR A 362 8.66 36.36 19.15
C TYR A 362 8.00 36.15 20.51
N VAL A 363 8.57 35.23 21.30
CA VAL A 363 8.14 34.93 22.65
C VAL A 363 9.25 35.19 23.66
N ARG A 364 8.91 35.24 24.95
CA ARG A 364 9.81 35.68 26.03
C ARG A 364 11.19 34.98 26.09
N TYR A 365 11.32 33.77 25.52
CA TYR A 365 12.56 32.97 25.52
C TYR A 365 12.87 32.30 24.17
N GLY A 366 12.38 32.85 23.05
CA GLY A 366 12.59 32.27 21.73
C GLY A 366 11.72 32.89 20.67
N TYR A 367 11.54 32.16 19.58
CA TYR A 367 10.66 32.53 18.48
C TYR A 367 10.00 31.28 17.92
N CYS A 368 8.87 31.47 17.26
CA CYS A 368 8.11 30.44 16.58
C CYS A 368 8.11 30.78 15.09
N ASP A 369 8.88 30.04 14.29
CA ASP A 369 8.82 30.12 12.83
C ASP A 369 7.66 29.27 12.33
N THR A 370 6.86 29.84 11.45
CA THR A 370 5.70 29.16 10.89
C THR A 370 5.59 29.41 9.38
N PRO A 371 5.54 28.35 8.56
CA PRO A 371 5.08 28.43 7.19
C PRO A 371 3.65 28.99 7.16
N ILE A 372 3.36 29.84 6.18
CA ILE A 372 1.99 30.29 5.91
C ILE A 372 1.44 29.42 4.77
N VAL A 373 0.44 28.60 5.05
CA VAL A 373 -0.15 27.67 4.07
C VAL A 373 -1.55 28.08 3.62
N GLY A 374 -2.11 29.14 4.21
CA GLY A 374 -3.43 29.65 3.84
C GLY A 374 -3.61 31.13 4.17
N GLY A 375 -4.76 31.67 3.77
CA GLY A 375 -5.19 33.03 4.11
C GLY A 375 -5.06 34.05 2.98
N THR A 376 -5.16 35.33 3.33
CA THR A 376 -5.11 36.45 2.39
C THR A 376 -4.21 37.59 2.88
N ILE A 377 -3.67 38.35 1.94
CA ILE A 377 -3.07 39.67 2.18
C ILE A 377 -3.67 40.67 1.19
N THR A 378 -4.15 41.80 1.71
CA THR A 378 -4.59 42.94 0.91
C THR A 378 -3.49 43.98 0.87
N VAL A 379 -3.06 44.32 -0.34
CA VAL A 379 -2.09 45.38 -0.62
C VAL A 379 -2.85 46.63 -1.06
N THR A 380 -2.56 47.77 -0.43
CA THR A 380 -3.13 49.07 -0.79
C THR A 380 -2.02 50.11 -0.87
N ASN A 381 -1.75 50.62 -2.07
CA ASN A 381 -0.87 51.75 -2.32
C ASN A 381 -1.58 53.04 -1.96
N ASN A 382 -1.07 53.69 -0.93
CA ASN A 382 -1.57 54.99 -0.53
C ASN A 382 -0.98 56.06 -1.46
N SER A 383 -1.79 57.05 -1.83
CA SER A 383 -1.38 58.14 -2.74
C SER A 383 -0.22 59.01 -2.23
N ASP A 384 0.21 58.81 -0.98
CA ASP A 384 1.35 59.49 -0.35
C ASP A 384 2.67 58.69 -0.44
N GLY A 385 2.67 57.56 -1.16
CA GLY A 385 3.82 56.67 -1.32
C GLY A 385 4.06 55.75 -0.13
N THR A 386 3.07 55.55 0.74
CA THR A 386 3.04 54.45 1.72
C THR A 386 2.27 53.26 1.16
N LEU A 387 2.50 52.07 1.73
CA LEU A 387 1.80 50.83 1.44
C LEU A 387 1.10 50.38 2.73
N THR A 388 -0.17 49.99 2.61
CA THR A 388 -0.91 49.30 3.67
C THR A 388 -1.03 47.82 3.32
N LEU A 389 -0.61 46.97 4.24
CA LEU A 389 -0.67 45.52 4.18
C LEU A 389 -1.62 45.03 5.27
N LYS A 390 -2.75 44.46 4.89
CA LYS A 390 -3.70 43.86 5.83
C LYS A 390 -3.79 42.38 5.57
N PHE A 391 -3.54 41.55 6.57
CA PHE A 391 -3.41 40.11 6.38
C PHE A 391 -4.21 39.30 7.39
N ASP A 392 -4.55 38.10 6.95
CA ASP A 392 -5.24 37.06 7.70
C ASP A 392 -4.70 35.72 7.20
N PHE A 393 -3.59 35.29 7.78
CA PHE A 393 -2.85 34.09 7.41
C PHE A 393 -3.27 32.88 8.22
N VAL A 394 -2.98 31.70 7.68
CA VAL A 394 -3.19 30.40 8.33
C VAL A 394 -1.87 29.63 8.31
N ASP A 395 -1.47 29.11 9.46
CA ASP A 395 -0.27 28.27 9.60
C ASP A 395 -0.50 26.80 9.20
N ASP A 396 0.58 26.01 9.18
CA ASP A 396 0.57 24.58 8.87
C ASP A 396 0.35 23.69 10.10
N SER A 397 -0.10 24.26 11.23
CA SER A 397 -0.39 23.48 12.43
C SER A 397 -1.50 22.47 12.19
N ARG A 398 -1.41 21.28 12.82
CA ARG A 398 -2.49 20.29 12.84
C ARG A 398 -3.83 20.88 13.31
N TYR A 399 -3.76 21.87 14.19
CA TYR A 399 -4.88 22.73 14.55
C TYR A 399 -4.53 24.14 14.05
N PRO A 400 -4.94 24.51 12.83
CA PRO A 400 -4.43 25.72 12.20
C PRO A 400 -4.77 26.97 13.00
N HIS A 401 -3.77 27.82 13.20
CA HIS A 401 -3.89 29.10 13.88
C HIS A 401 -3.95 30.23 12.86
N ARG A 402 -4.72 31.26 13.21
CA ARG A 402 -4.82 32.47 12.41
C ARG A 402 -3.80 33.50 12.86
N ILE A 403 -3.12 34.12 11.91
CA ILE A 403 -2.22 35.23 12.14
C ILE A 403 -2.81 36.44 11.44
N THR A 404 -3.28 37.41 12.21
CA THR A 404 -3.98 38.60 11.70
C THR A 404 -3.19 39.84 12.04
N GLY A 405 -3.20 40.83 11.16
CA GLY A 405 -2.52 42.09 11.42
C GLY A 405 -2.65 43.09 10.29
N GLU A 406 -2.13 44.27 10.56
CA GLU A 406 -2.10 45.37 9.61
C GLU A 406 -0.80 46.15 9.80
N TRP A 407 -0.14 46.47 8.69
CA TRP A 407 1.03 47.33 8.66
C TRP A 407 0.83 48.45 7.66
N THR A 408 1.26 49.67 7.99
CA THR A 408 1.28 50.79 7.05
C THR A 408 2.59 51.56 7.17
N GLY A 409 3.33 51.70 6.07
CA GLY A 409 4.58 52.43 6.06
C GLY A 409 5.14 52.61 4.66
N ARG A 410 6.38 53.12 4.54
CA ARG A 410 7.04 53.31 3.24
C ARG A 410 7.89 52.08 2.92
N PRO A 411 7.59 51.31 1.87
CA PRO A 411 8.46 50.23 1.45
C PRO A 411 9.76 50.75 0.82
N GLU A 412 10.86 50.07 1.10
CA GLU A 412 12.10 50.17 0.34
C GLU A 412 12.03 49.15 -0.80
N TYR A 413 12.08 49.64 -2.04
CA TYR A 413 12.01 48.78 -3.22
C TYR A 413 13.40 48.34 -3.67
N TRP A 414 13.55 47.03 -3.85
CA TRP A 414 14.75 46.39 -4.35
C TRP A 414 14.44 45.66 -5.65
N GLU A 415 15.43 45.57 -6.53
CA GLU A 415 15.35 44.77 -7.74
C GLU A 415 16.42 43.68 -7.68
N ASP A 416 15.98 42.43 -7.63
CA ASP A 416 16.85 41.26 -7.72
C ASP A 416 16.42 40.49 -8.96
N VAL A 417 16.92 40.93 -10.12
CA VAL A 417 16.64 40.27 -11.39
C VAL A 417 17.35 38.92 -11.36
N ILE A 418 16.61 37.87 -11.02
CA ILE A 418 17.02 36.50 -11.27
C ILE A 418 17.05 36.34 -12.79
N THR A 419 18.20 36.61 -13.41
CA THR A 419 18.43 36.26 -14.81
C THR A 419 18.47 34.74 -14.88
N GLY A 420 17.36 34.16 -15.36
CA GLY A 420 17.20 32.73 -15.56
C GLY A 420 18.26 32.12 -16.47
#